data_AF-A0A498QSE2-F1
#
_entry.id   AF-A0A498QSE2-F1
#
_cell.length_a   1.000
_cell.length_b   1.000
_cell.length_c   1.000
_cell.angle_alpha   90.00
_cell.angle_beta   90.00
_cell.angle_gamma   90.00
#
_symmetry.space_group_name_H-M   'P 1'
#
loop_
_entity.id
_entity.type
_entity.pdbx_description
1 polymer ?
#
loop_
_entity_poly.entity_id
_entity_poly.type
_entity_poly.pdbx_seq_one_letter_code
_entity_poly.pdbx_strand_id
1 'polypeptide(L)'
;MPVVSAALTQAERDAIEQVHAVKPLKPTELAFTALWLCDDASDEDRAIVRSLVPKPVARAIEIFATPGYQRYAWRLWHLAQHTRLRQKLNGQLSVDIPAPIEAVWQLVADPLRVPEWSHECRRVRFLDGATSAGPGRRFRGTNRSGRYRWTRSCTIFTYDEPREFGYLTSGGPGDATAWHFRLEPTPAGTRLIQSFQGVSMPLWFSRLVALLIPEHDDRTEALCADLVRLAAIAEAEHCAPSIGCAGLVGPSLRS
;
A
#
# COMPACT_ATOMS: atom_id res chain seq x y z
N MET A 1 19.74 24.11 -3.46
CA MET A 1 19.68 23.33 -2.19
C MET A 1 20.08 24.20 -1.00
N PRO A 2 19.23 25.10 -0.48
CA PRO A 2 19.60 25.93 0.67
C PRO A 2 19.38 25.23 2.02
N VAL A 3 18.40 24.32 2.09
CA VAL A 3 17.98 23.67 3.35
C VAL A 3 18.94 22.57 3.78
N VAL A 4 19.48 21.76 2.86
CA VAL A 4 20.44 20.70 3.20
C VAL A 4 21.81 21.30 3.58
N SER A 5 22.22 22.39 2.93
CA SER A 5 23.45 23.11 3.28
C SER A 5 23.38 23.84 4.63
N ALA A 6 22.18 24.02 5.19
CA ALA A 6 22.01 24.60 6.53
C ALA A 6 22.15 23.54 7.65
N ALA A 7 22.04 22.25 7.33
CA ALA A 7 22.04 21.15 8.31
C ALA A 7 23.24 20.19 8.16
N LEU A 8 23.88 20.14 6.99
CA LEU A 8 25.08 19.34 6.74
C LEU A 8 26.09 20.14 5.94
N THR A 9 27.33 20.15 6.42
CA THR A 9 28.47 20.65 5.67
C THR A 9 28.81 19.72 4.50
N GLN A 10 29.49 20.25 3.48
CA GLN A 10 29.94 19.45 2.34
C GLN A 10 30.85 18.29 2.78
N ALA A 11 31.72 18.53 3.78
CA ALA A 11 32.61 17.52 4.32
C ALA A 11 31.87 16.37 5.02
N GLU A 12 30.79 16.66 5.77
CA GLU A 12 29.95 15.62 6.38
C GLU A 12 29.21 14.81 5.32
N ARG A 13 28.77 15.45 4.23
CA ARG A 13 28.17 14.76 3.08
C ARG A 13 29.16 13.81 2.41
N ASP A 14 30.35 14.30 2.10
CA ASP A 14 31.40 13.51 1.44
C ASP A 14 31.83 12.34 2.34
N ALA A 15 31.89 12.54 3.67
CA ALA A 15 32.16 11.47 4.63
C ALA A 15 31.05 10.40 4.65
N ILE A 16 29.78 10.78 4.60
CA ILE A 16 28.65 9.84 4.50
C ILE A 16 28.71 9.06 3.18
N GLU A 17 28.97 9.73 2.06
CA GLU A 17 29.11 9.08 0.75
C GLU A 17 30.28 8.08 0.73
N GLN A 18 31.39 8.43 1.36
CA GLN A 18 32.58 7.58 1.48
C GLN A 18 32.35 6.38 2.40
N VAL A 19 31.64 6.56 3.52
CA VAL A 19 31.29 5.48 4.46
C VAL A 19 30.29 4.50 3.84
N HIS A 20 29.31 5.00 3.08
CA HIS A 20 28.25 4.17 2.52
C HIS A 20 28.48 3.72 1.06
N ALA A 21 29.62 4.10 0.46
CA ALA A 21 30.00 3.78 -0.92
C ALA A 21 28.83 3.98 -1.91
N VAL A 22 28.13 5.10 -1.78
CA VAL A 22 26.93 5.38 -2.57
C VAL A 22 27.34 5.51 -4.03
N LYS A 23 27.11 4.46 -4.82
CA LYS A 23 27.43 4.46 -6.24
C LYS A 23 26.59 5.53 -6.93
N PRO A 24 27.17 6.39 -7.78
CA PRO A 24 26.39 7.37 -8.51
C PRO A 24 25.33 6.67 -9.35
N LEU A 25 24.08 7.13 -9.20
CA LEU A 25 22.95 6.63 -9.96
C LEU A 25 23.19 6.88 -11.46
N LYS A 26 22.76 5.93 -12.29
CA LYS A 26 22.80 6.10 -13.75
C LYS A 26 21.90 7.27 -14.16
N PRO A 27 22.16 7.93 -15.30
CA PRO A 27 21.31 9.03 -15.77
C PRO A 27 19.83 8.68 -15.88
N THR A 28 19.51 7.43 -16.24
CA THR A 28 18.12 6.92 -16.27
C THR A 28 17.50 6.78 -14.89
N GLU A 29 18.28 6.35 -13.90
CA GLU A 29 17.84 6.22 -12.50
C GLU A 29 17.60 7.61 -11.92
N LEU A 30 18.52 8.56 -12.14
CA LEU A 30 18.33 9.96 -11.77
C LEU A 30 17.09 10.59 -12.40
N ALA A 31 16.85 10.34 -13.69
CA ALA A 31 15.66 10.83 -14.37
C ALA A 31 14.37 10.24 -13.77
N PHE A 32 14.37 8.94 -13.43
CA PHE A 32 13.22 8.30 -12.77
C PHE A 32 13.03 8.81 -11.34
N THR A 33 14.10 9.02 -10.58
CA THR A 33 14.04 9.62 -9.25
C THR A 33 13.48 11.04 -9.31
N ALA A 34 13.91 11.86 -10.27
CA ALA A 34 13.39 13.21 -10.44
C ALA A 34 11.90 13.23 -10.79
N LEU A 35 11.43 12.29 -11.62
CA LEU A 35 10.01 12.14 -11.94
C LEU A 35 9.21 11.62 -10.74
N TRP A 36 9.74 10.67 -9.99
CA TRP A 36 9.14 10.16 -8.76
C TRP A 36 8.95 11.24 -7.70
N LEU A 37 9.98 12.08 -7.48
CA LEU A 37 9.87 13.24 -6.58
C LEU A 37 8.80 14.25 -7.03
N CYS A 38 8.42 14.25 -8.32
CA CYS A 38 7.42 15.16 -8.85
C CYS A 38 5.98 14.61 -8.82
N ASP A 39 5.76 13.31 -8.61
CA ASP A 39 4.44 12.69 -8.85
C ASP A 39 3.33 13.30 -8.00
N ASP A 40 3.51 13.29 -6.67
CA ASP A 40 2.54 13.83 -5.69
C ASP A 40 2.98 15.19 -5.13
N ALA A 41 4.05 15.77 -5.68
CA ALA A 41 4.57 17.06 -5.27
C ALA A 41 3.61 18.20 -5.67
N SER A 42 3.54 19.21 -4.80
CA SER A 42 2.90 20.48 -5.13
C SER A 42 3.58 21.14 -6.33
N ASP A 43 2.92 22.09 -7.00
CA ASP A 43 3.54 22.81 -8.12
C ASP A 43 4.79 23.60 -7.69
N GLU A 44 4.82 24.04 -6.43
CA GLU A 44 5.98 24.67 -5.81
C GLU A 44 7.14 23.68 -5.65
N ASP A 45 6.88 22.50 -5.07
CA ASP A 45 7.88 21.45 -4.88
C ASP A 45 8.41 20.92 -6.23
N ARG A 46 7.53 20.76 -7.23
CA ARG A 46 7.94 20.42 -8.60
C ARG A 46 8.84 21.48 -9.20
N ALA A 47 8.56 22.76 -8.98
CA ALA A 47 9.41 23.85 -9.45
C ALA A 47 10.81 23.79 -8.80
N ILE A 48 10.88 23.43 -7.52
CA ILE A 48 12.15 23.19 -6.81
C ILE A 48 12.92 22.05 -7.47
N VAL A 49 12.30 20.88 -7.68
CA VAL A 49 12.96 19.72 -8.33
C VAL A 49 13.44 20.09 -9.73
N ARG A 50 12.61 20.77 -10.53
CA ARG A 50 12.98 21.24 -11.89
C ARG A 50 14.14 22.22 -11.89
N SER A 51 14.30 23.03 -10.83
CA SER A 51 15.38 24.00 -10.72
C SER A 51 16.75 23.37 -10.45
N LEU A 52 16.80 22.10 -10.04
CA LEU A 52 18.05 21.37 -9.77
C LEU A 52 18.84 21.06 -11.04
N VAL A 53 18.22 21.16 -12.22
CA VAL A 53 18.86 20.94 -13.52
C VAL A 53 18.50 22.07 -14.49
N PRO A 54 19.30 22.31 -15.54
CA PRO A 54 18.96 23.30 -16.55
C PRO A 54 17.58 23.03 -17.18
N LYS A 55 16.77 24.08 -17.41
CA LYS A 55 15.44 23.98 -18.02
C LYS A 55 15.34 23.07 -19.27
N PRO A 56 16.26 23.11 -20.26
CA PRO A 56 16.17 22.21 -21.41
C PRO A 56 16.31 20.74 -21.01
N VAL A 57 17.12 20.44 -19.99
CA VAL A 57 17.31 19.08 -19.45
C VAL A 57 16.07 18.61 -18.71
N ALA A 58 15.49 19.44 -17.82
CA ALA A 58 14.25 19.12 -17.13
C ALA A 58 13.13 18.77 -18.14
N ARG A 59 12.96 19.61 -19.17
CA ARG A 59 11.96 19.39 -20.22
C ARG A 59 12.23 18.11 -21.03
N ALA A 60 13.49 17.80 -21.32
CA ALA A 60 13.85 16.55 -21.99
C ALA A 60 13.54 15.32 -21.13
N ILE A 61 13.78 15.37 -19.81
CA ILE A 61 13.42 14.30 -18.87
C ILE A 61 11.91 14.06 -18.88
N GLU A 62 11.11 15.13 -18.75
CA GLU A 62 9.65 15.04 -18.76
C GLU A 62 9.08 14.48 -20.06
N ILE A 63 9.71 14.75 -21.20
CA ILE A 63 9.24 14.25 -22.50
C ILE A 63 9.68 12.79 -22.71
N PHE A 64 10.97 12.50 -22.50
CA PHE A 64 11.56 11.23 -22.95
C PHE A 64 11.62 10.16 -21.86
N ALA A 65 11.80 10.55 -20.59
CA ALA A 65 11.90 9.58 -19.49
C ALA A 65 10.52 9.22 -18.93
N THR A 66 9.53 10.13 -18.95
CA THR A 66 8.18 9.90 -18.39
C THR A 66 7.51 8.61 -18.85
N PRO A 67 7.48 8.25 -20.15
CA PRO A 67 6.87 6.98 -20.57
C PRO A 67 7.61 5.75 -20.06
N GLY A 68 8.94 5.84 -19.86
CA GLY A 68 9.75 4.80 -19.24
C GLY A 68 9.51 4.69 -17.75
N TYR A 69 9.48 5.84 -17.08
CA TYR A 69 9.24 5.98 -15.65
C TYR A 69 7.86 5.45 -15.27
N GLN A 70 6.80 5.87 -15.94
CA GLN A 70 5.44 5.38 -15.68
C GLN A 70 5.34 3.86 -15.82
N ARG A 71 6.03 3.26 -16.81
CA ARG A 71 6.10 1.79 -16.94
C ARG A 71 6.86 1.14 -15.79
N TYR A 72 7.92 1.79 -15.31
CA TYR A 72 8.72 1.31 -14.19
C TYR A 72 7.94 1.41 -12.87
N ALA A 73 7.42 2.59 -12.53
CA ALA A 73 6.60 2.86 -11.37
C ALA A 73 5.35 1.95 -11.33
N TRP A 74 4.67 1.77 -12.47
CA TRP A 74 3.55 0.84 -12.57
C TRP A 74 3.92 -0.61 -12.24
N ARG A 75 5.10 -1.08 -12.64
CA ARG A 75 5.54 -2.46 -12.33
C ARG A 75 5.89 -2.66 -10.87
N LEU A 76 6.34 -1.62 -10.19
CA LEU A 76 6.73 -1.69 -8.79
C LEU A 76 5.56 -1.49 -7.85
N TRP A 77 4.78 -0.43 -8.09
CA TRP A 77 3.79 0.05 -7.13
C TRP A 77 2.36 -0.08 -7.62
N HIS A 78 2.12 -0.31 -8.92
CA HIS A 78 0.76 -0.43 -9.45
C HIS A 78 -0.17 0.75 -9.05
N LEU A 79 0.37 1.97 -8.99
CA LEU A 79 -0.40 3.18 -8.63
C LEU A 79 -1.31 3.62 -9.79
N ALA A 80 -2.51 4.10 -9.45
CA ALA A 80 -3.52 4.52 -10.42
C ALA A 80 -3.05 5.60 -11.38
N GLN A 81 -2.24 6.55 -10.91
CA GLN A 81 -1.68 7.62 -11.74
C GLN A 81 -0.73 7.13 -12.85
N HIS A 82 -0.21 5.91 -12.76
CA HIS A 82 0.73 5.35 -13.74
C HIS A 82 0.11 4.26 -14.64
N THR A 83 -1.19 3.99 -14.51
CA THR A 83 -1.85 2.95 -15.31
C THR A 83 -1.96 3.32 -16.78
N ARG A 84 -1.81 2.33 -17.66
CA ARG A 84 -2.08 2.46 -19.10
C ARG A 84 -3.36 1.77 -19.55
N LEU A 85 -4.09 1.11 -18.64
CA LEU A 85 -5.31 0.39 -19.00
C LEU A 85 -6.42 1.37 -19.37
N ARG A 86 -7.02 1.14 -20.54
CA ARG A 86 -8.09 1.97 -21.11
C ARG A 86 -9.42 1.77 -20.39
N GLN A 87 -9.62 0.60 -19.80
CA GLN A 87 -10.79 0.24 -18.99
C GLN A 87 -10.32 0.18 -17.54
N LYS A 88 -10.79 1.13 -16.72
CA LYS A 88 -10.34 1.25 -15.33
C LYS A 88 -11.33 0.51 -14.43
N LEU A 89 -11.02 -0.73 -14.05
CA LEU A 89 -11.60 -1.33 -12.85
C LEU A 89 -10.81 -0.76 -11.67
N ASN A 90 -11.11 0.46 -11.26
CA ASN A 90 -10.48 1.11 -10.13
C ASN A 90 -11.53 1.75 -9.23
N GLY A 91 -11.18 1.89 -7.97
CA GLY A 91 -12.01 2.57 -6.99
C GLY A 91 -11.16 3.05 -5.83
N GLN A 92 -11.65 4.08 -5.16
CA GLN A 92 -11.06 4.60 -3.93
C GLN A 92 -12.18 4.89 -2.95
N LEU A 93 -11.96 4.50 -1.70
CA LEU A 93 -12.87 4.68 -0.59
C LEU A 93 -12.09 5.22 0.61
N SER A 94 -12.72 6.07 1.40
CA SER A 94 -12.12 6.61 2.62
C SER A 94 -13.10 6.48 3.78
N VAL A 95 -12.58 6.12 4.96
CA VAL A 95 -13.33 6.10 6.21
C VAL A 95 -12.50 6.77 7.32
N ASP A 96 -13.16 7.54 8.17
CA ASP A 96 -12.55 8.08 9.39
C ASP A 96 -12.86 7.12 10.55
N ILE A 97 -11.81 6.69 11.25
CA ILE A 97 -11.85 5.68 12.31
C ILE A 97 -11.40 6.36 13.61
N PRO A 98 -12.22 6.40 14.66
CA PRO A 98 -11.85 6.93 15.98
C PRO A 98 -10.98 5.95 16.78
N ALA A 99 -9.85 5.55 16.18
CA ALA A 99 -8.81 4.71 16.77
C ALA A 99 -7.42 5.24 16.36
N PRO A 100 -6.38 5.01 17.18
CA PRO A 100 -5.02 5.40 16.85
C PRO A 100 -4.51 4.64 15.61
N ILE A 101 -3.58 5.26 14.88
CA ILE A 101 -3.08 4.74 13.59
C ILE A 101 -2.46 3.35 13.75
N GLU A 102 -1.82 3.07 14.88
CA GLU A 102 -1.22 1.78 15.19
C GLU A 102 -2.27 0.67 15.29
N ALA A 103 -3.43 0.94 15.89
CA ALA A 103 -4.51 -0.05 16.00
C ALA A 103 -5.11 -0.38 14.63
N VAL A 104 -5.34 0.64 13.81
CA VAL A 104 -5.82 0.46 12.43
C VAL A 104 -4.77 -0.26 11.58
N TRP A 105 -3.49 0.06 11.76
CA TRP A 105 -2.38 -0.57 11.05
C TRP A 105 -2.32 -2.09 11.32
N GLN A 106 -2.42 -2.52 12.57
CA GLN A 106 -2.38 -3.95 12.92
C GLN A 106 -3.52 -4.75 12.27
N LEU A 107 -4.67 -4.12 12.01
CA LEU A 107 -5.80 -4.72 11.31
C LEU A 107 -5.62 -4.82 9.80
N VAL A 108 -5.08 -3.77 9.20
CA VAL A 108 -4.96 -3.62 7.74
C VAL A 108 -3.73 -4.34 7.20
N ALA A 109 -2.60 -4.19 7.89
CA ALA A 109 -1.29 -4.66 7.43
C ALA A 109 -0.99 -6.13 7.81
N ASP A 110 -1.84 -6.78 8.60
CA ASP A 110 -1.79 -8.23 8.83
C ASP A 110 -2.78 -8.98 7.93
N PRO A 111 -2.30 -9.67 6.87
CA PRO A 111 -3.13 -10.50 6.02
C PRO A 111 -3.97 -11.55 6.77
N LEU A 112 -3.51 -12.04 7.92
CA LEU A 112 -4.23 -13.05 8.70
C LEU A 112 -5.53 -12.51 9.30
N ARG A 113 -5.64 -11.20 9.50
CA ARG A 113 -6.80 -10.52 10.06
C ARG A 113 -7.84 -10.09 9.03
N VAL A 114 -7.51 -10.13 7.73
CA VAL A 114 -8.44 -9.81 6.63
C VAL A 114 -9.80 -10.53 6.73
N PRO A 115 -9.88 -11.82 7.13
CA PRO A 115 -11.16 -12.52 7.30
C PRO A 115 -12.08 -11.95 8.41
N GLU A 116 -11.56 -11.14 9.34
CA GLU A 116 -12.35 -10.55 10.42
C GLU A 116 -13.30 -9.47 9.91
N TRP A 117 -12.87 -8.70 8.90
CA TRP A 117 -13.63 -7.55 8.38
C TRP A 117 -14.11 -7.73 6.93
N SER A 118 -13.42 -8.52 6.10
CA SER A 118 -13.81 -8.69 4.69
C SER A 118 -15.05 -9.57 4.51
N HIS A 119 -15.99 -9.13 3.66
CA HIS A 119 -17.17 -9.95 3.35
C HIS A 119 -16.84 -11.20 2.50
N GLU A 120 -15.81 -11.13 1.65
CA GLU A 120 -15.43 -12.26 0.78
C GLU A 120 -14.39 -13.18 1.43
N CYS A 121 -13.42 -12.61 2.17
CA CYS A 121 -12.29 -13.38 2.67
C CYS A 121 -12.68 -14.28 3.83
N ARG A 122 -12.32 -15.56 3.76
CA ARG A 122 -12.65 -16.56 4.80
C ARG A 122 -11.45 -17.13 5.51
N ARG A 123 -10.29 -17.15 4.84
CA ARG A 123 -9.05 -17.65 5.40
C ARG A 123 -7.88 -17.07 4.65
N VAL A 124 -6.85 -16.71 5.38
CA VAL A 124 -5.55 -16.35 4.83
C VAL A 124 -4.48 -17.26 5.42
N ARG A 125 -3.47 -17.56 4.61
CA ARG A 125 -2.23 -18.19 5.08
C ARG A 125 -1.05 -17.57 4.36
N PHE A 126 0.06 -17.39 5.06
CA PHE A 126 1.31 -17.05 4.41
C PHE A 126 1.84 -18.21 3.55
N LEU A 127 2.65 -17.85 2.56
CA LEU A 127 3.34 -18.76 1.65
C LEU A 127 4.84 -18.66 1.88
N ASP A 128 5.59 -19.60 1.28
CA ASP A 128 7.06 -19.54 1.20
C ASP A 128 7.74 -19.42 2.58
N GLY A 129 7.16 -20.05 3.60
CA GLY A 129 7.68 -20.09 4.97
C GLY A 129 7.54 -18.78 5.76
N ALA A 130 6.85 -17.76 5.21
CA ALA A 130 6.61 -16.52 5.93
C ALA A 130 5.62 -16.72 7.08
N THR A 131 5.80 -15.97 8.16
CA THR A 131 4.91 -15.95 9.33
C THR A 131 4.35 -14.57 9.65
N SER A 132 4.84 -13.54 8.95
CA SER A 132 4.43 -12.15 9.12
C SER A 132 4.43 -11.43 7.77
N ALA A 133 3.75 -10.30 7.72
CA ALA A 133 3.73 -9.41 6.56
C ALA A 133 5.10 -8.72 6.36
N GLY A 134 5.36 -8.27 5.14
CA GLY A 134 6.55 -7.51 4.79
C GLY A 134 6.75 -7.45 3.26
N PRO A 135 7.64 -6.57 2.77
CA PRO A 135 7.88 -6.40 1.35
C PRO A 135 8.27 -7.72 0.66
N GLY A 136 7.65 -8.01 -0.48
CA GLY A 136 7.87 -9.22 -1.26
C GLY A 136 7.28 -10.51 -0.66
N ARG A 137 6.77 -10.48 0.58
CA ARG A 137 6.13 -11.64 1.21
C ARG A 137 4.82 -11.97 0.51
N ARG A 138 4.49 -13.26 0.50
CA ARG A 138 3.33 -13.79 -0.22
C ARG A 138 2.37 -14.46 0.74
N PHE A 139 1.09 -14.31 0.45
CA PHE A 139 0.01 -14.98 1.16
C PHE A 139 -1.04 -15.50 0.18
N ARG A 140 -1.88 -16.42 0.64
CA ARG A 140 -3.01 -16.95 -0.14
C ARG A 140 -4.29 -16.71 0.64
N GLY A 141 -5.21 -15.97 0.02
CA GLY A 141 -6.57 -15.78 0.49
C GLY A 141 -7.52 -16.79 -0.14
N THR A 142 -8.37 -17.41 0.69
CA THR A 142 -9.53 -18.19 0.26
C THR A 142 -10.77 -17.32 0.43
N ASN A 143 -11.45 -17.06 -0.67
CA ASN A 143 -12.60 -16.16 -0.73
C ASN A 143 -13.87 -16.92 -1.08
N ARG A 144 -15.02 -16.38 -0.67
CA ARG A 144 -16.35 -16.88 -0.97
C ARG A 144 -17.32 -15.72 -1.17
N SER A 145 -17.97 -15.69 -2.33
CA SER A 145 -19.17 -14.87 -2.60
C SER A 145 -20.30 -15.80 -3.03
N GLY A 146 -21.43 -15.74 -2.32
CA GLY A 146 -22.54 -16.67 -2.46
C GLY A 146 -22.12 -18.15 -2.45
N ARG A 147 -22.37 -18.84 -3.58
CA ARG A 147 -22.01 -20.25 -3.81
C ARG A 147 -20.59 -20.44 -4.38
N TYR A 148 -19.94 -19.37 -4.82
CA TYR A 148 -18.64 -19.44 -5.47
C TYR A 148 -17.51 -19.35 -4.45
N ARG A 149 -16.47 -20.15 -4.67
CA ARG A 149 -15.25 -20.17 -3.87
C ARG A 149 -14.05 -20.10 -4.77
N TRP A 150 -13.06 -19.30 -4.40
CA TRP A 150 -11.82 -19.19 -5.14
C TRP A 150 -10.65 -18.88 -4.20
N THR A 151 -9.44 -19.14 -4.68
CA THR A 151 -8.21 -18.74 -3.99
C THR A 151 -7.44 -17.76 -4.85
N ARG A 152 -6.85 -16.75 -4.20
CA ARG A 152 -5.93 -15.80 -4.84
C ARG A 152 -4.59 -15.84 -4.14
N SER A 153 -3.51 -15.76 -4.92
CA SER A 153 -2.18 -15.53 -4.37
C SER A 153 -1.93 -14.03 -4.35
N CYS A 154 -1.45 -13.52 -3.23
CA CYS A 154 -1.17 -12.11 -3.04
C CYS A 154 0.31 -11.91 -2.77
N THR A 155 0.89 -10.85 -3.32
CA THR A 155 2.29 -10.47 -3.09
C THR A 155 2.33 -9.04 -2.57
N ILE A 156 2.93 -8.84 -1.40
CA ILE A 156 3.06 -7.51 -0.79
C ILE A 156 4.13 -6.73 -1.55
N PHE A 157 3.79 -5.55 -2.07
CA PHE A 157 4.71 -4.67 -2.77
C PHE A 157 5.00 -3.37 -2.01
N THR A 158 4.10 -2.95 -1.10
CA THR A 158 4.31 -1.82 -0.19
C THR A 158 4.04 -2.24 1.24
N TYR A 159 4.94 -1.89 2.15
CA TYR A 159 4.82 -2.11 3.59
C TYR A 159 5.64 -1.02 4.30
N ASP A 160 5.04 0.15 4.46
CA ASP A 160 5.61 1.32 5.14
C ASP A 160 4.81 1.57 6.42
N GLU A 161 5.29 1.01 7.53
CA GLU A 161 4.58 1.06 8.81
C GLU A 161 4.67 2.47 9.46
N PRO A 162 3.57 3.03 10.01
CA PRO A 162 2.18 2.55 10.00
C PRO A 162 1.30 3.21 8.93
N ARG A 163 1.88 3.66 7.81
CA ARG A 163 1.25 4.60 6.87
C ARG A 163 0.72 3.97 5.59
N GLU A 164 1.41 3.00 5.01
CA GLU A 164 1.05 2.47 3.70
C GLU A 164 1.25 0.96 3.57
N PHE A 165 0.20 0.27 3.13
CA PHE A 165 0.22 -1.17 2.87
C PHE A 165 -0.36 -1.47 1.51
N GLY A 166 0.33 -2.29 0.71
CA GLY A 166 -0.08 -2.61 -0.65
C GLY A 166 0.28 -4.02 -1.07
N TYR A 167 -0.67 -4.70 -1.71
CA TYR A 167 -0.45 -6.04 -2.25
C TYR A 167 -1.13 -6.27 -3.60
N LEU A 168 -0.46 -7.05 -4.44
CA LEU A 168 -0.97 -7.48 -5.73
C LEU A 168 -1.67 -8.82 -5.55
N THR A 169 -2.97 -8.86 -5.80
CA THR A 169 -3.76 -10.08 -5.91
C THR A 169 -3.61 -10.63 -7.32
N SER A 170 -3.28 -11.91 -7.46
CA SER A 170 -3.21 -12.61 -8.75
C SER A 170 -4.04 -13.88 -8.71
N GLY A 171 -4.77 -14.16 -9.80
CA GLY A 171 -5.42 -15.46 -10.01
C GLY A 171 -5.38 -15.92 -11.47
N GLY A 172 -6.07 -17.01 -11.77
CA GLY A 172 -6.24 -17.46 -13.16
C GLY A 172 -7.30 -16.60 -13.85
N PRO A 173 -7.26 -16.37 -15.17
CA PRO A 173 -6.27 -16.62 -16.22
C PRO A 173 -5.49 -15.33 -16.53
N GLY A 174 -4.55 -14.95 -15.66
CA GLY A 174 -3.82 -13.68 -15.79
C GLY A 174 -4.57 -12.46 -15.24
N ASP A 175 -5.61 -12.69 -14.43
CA ASP A 175 -6.29 -11.65 -13.67
C ASP A 175 -5.42 -11.18 -12.50
N ALA A 176 -5.22 -9.87 -12.40
CA ALA A 176 -4.49 -9.25 -11.32
C ALA A 176 -5.16 -7.94 -10.88
N THR A 177 -5.18 -7.71 -9.56
CA THR A 177 -5.69 -6.49 -8.95
C THR A 177 -4.72 -6.02 -7.87
N ALA A 178 -4.24 -4.79 -7.96
CA ALA A 178 -3.46 -4.14 -6.92
C ALA A 178 -4.40 -3.53 -5.89
N TRP A 179 -4.10 -3.74 -4.61
CA TRP A 179 -4.77 -3.14 -3.47
C TRP A 179 -3.79 -2.26 -2.72
N HIS A 180 -4.26 -1.11 -2.29
CA HIS A 180 -3.49 -0.07 -1.62
C HIS A 180 -4.29 0.48 -0.45
N PHE A 181 -3.63 0.63 0.68
CA PHE A 181 -4.19 1.16 1.91
C PHE A 181 -3.26 2.24 2.42
N ARG A 182 -3.78 3.46 2.59
CA ARG A 182 -3.06 4.60 3.16
C ARG A 182 -3.74 5.04 4.45
N LEU A 183 -2.96 5.21 5.50
CA LEU A 183 -3.42 5.65 6.81
C LEU A 183 -2.86 7.04 7.08
N GLU A 184 -3.74 7.96 7.45
CA GLU A 184 -3.40 9.33 7.79
C GLU A 184 -3.91 9.63 9.21
N PRO A 185 -3.03 10.08 10.14
CA PRO A 185 -3.50 10.47 11.46
C PRO A 185 -4.38 11.72 11.37
N THR A 186 -5.47 11.74 12.12
CA THR A 186 -6.39 12.88 12.24
C THR A 186 -6.56 13.27 13.71
N PRO A 187 -7.07 14.48 14.03
CA PRO A 187 -7.33 14.86 15.43
C PRO A 187 -8.32 13.94 16.15
N ALA A 188 -9.18 13.23 15.42
CA ALA A 188 -10.19 12.33 15.96
C ALA A 188 -9.80 10.85 15.91
N GLY A 189 -8.64 10.49 15.32
CA GLY A 189 -8.20 9.11 15.14
C GLY A 189 -7.39 8.95 13.86
N THR A 190 -7.88 8.14 12.92
CA THR A 190 -7.16 7.77 11.70
C THR A 190 -8.10 7.79 10.49
N ARG A 191 -7.66 8.40 9.39
CA ARG A 191 -8.31 8.28 8.09
C ARG A 191 -7.68 7.12 7.33
N LEU A 192 -8.48 6.11 7.01
CA LEU A 192 -8.08 4.99 6.17
C LEU A 192 -8.60 5.19 4.75
N ILE A 193 -7.69 5.20 3.78
CA ILE A 193 -7.98 5.29 2.35
C ILE A 193 -7.64 3.93 1.73
N GLN A 194 -8.65 3.22 1.25
CA GLN A 194 -8.48 2.00 0.46
C GLN A 194 -8.63 2.34 -1.02
N SER A 195 -7.72 1.86 -1.86
CA SER A 195 -7.90 1.89 -3.30
C SER A 195 -7.56 0.54 -3.92
N PHE A 196 -8.26 0.23 -5.00
CA PHE A 196 -8.00 -0.97 -5.78
C PHE A 196 -7.88 -0.63 -7.26
N GLN A 197 -7.15 -1.48 -7.97
CA GLN A 197 -6.96 -1.33 -9.38
C GLN A 197 -6.74 -2.66 -10.09
N GLY A 198 -7.56 -2.93 -11.10
CA GLY A 198 -7.31 -3.99 -12.07
C GLY A 198 -6.01 -3.72 -12.82
N VAL A 199 -5.06 -4.63 -12.72
CA VAL A 199 -3.74 -4.59 -13.38
C VAL A 199 -3.75 -5.37 -14.69
N SER A 200 -4.52 -6.45 -14.74
CA SER A 200 -4.74 -7.26 -15.93
C SER A 200 -6.04 -8.01 -15.75
N MET A 201 -6.87 -8.06 -16.79
CA MET A 201 -8.05 -8.93 -16.83
C MET A 201 -8.41 -9.20 -18.29
N PRO A 202 -8.36 -10.45 -18.77
CA PRO A 202 -8.84 -10.76 -20.11
C PRO A 202 -10.31 -10.38 -20.25
N LEU A 203 -10.69 -9.70 -21.35
CA LEU A 203 -12.07 -9.22 -21.57
C LEU A 203 -13.12 -10.33 -21.48
N TRP A 204 -12.82 -11.51 -22.03
CA TRP A 204 -13.71 -12.67 -21.93
C TRP A 204 -13.89 -13.13 -20.48
N PHE A 205 -12.84 -13.02 -19.66
CA PHE A 205 -12.88 -13.42 -18.27
C PHE A 205 -13.63 -12.41 -17.43
N SER A 206 -13.46 -11.11 -17.67
CA SER A 206 -14.28 -10.05 -17.08
C SER A 206 -15.77 -10.28 -17.35
N ARG A 207 -16.15 -10.55 -18.60
CA ARG A 207 -17.54 -10.86 -18.98
C ARG A 207 -18.07 -12.13 -18.31
N LEU A 208 -17.24 -13.15 -18.16
CA LEU A 208 -17.60 -14.38 -17.45
C LEU A 208 -17.83 -14.11 -15.95
N VAL A 209 -16.96 -13.34 -15.30
CA VAL A 209 -17.08 -12.97 -13.90
C VAL A 209 -18.35 -12.14 -13.67
N ALA A 210 -18.60 -11.13 -14.49
CA ALA A 210 -19.83 -10.33 -14.42
C ALA A 210 -21.11 -11.17 -14.54
N LEU A 211 -21.10 -12.19 -15.41
CA LEU A 211 -22.24 -13.09 -15.58
C LEU A 211 -22.42 -14.06 -14.40
N LEU A 212 -21.32 -14.57 -13.83
CA LEU A 212 -21.37 -15.54 -12.74
C LEU A 212 -21.60 -14.88 -11.38
N ILE A 213 -21.07 -13.67 -11.19
CA ILE A 213 -21.07 -12.91 -9.93
C ILE A 213 -21.42 -11.45 -10.28
N PRO A 214 -22.71 -11.12 -10.47
CA PRO A 214 -23.14 -9.76 -10.82
C PRO A 214 -22.75 -8.70 -9.77
N GLU A 215 -22.69 -9.11 -8.50
CA GLU A 215 -22.18 -8.30 -7.36
C GLU A 215 -20.71 -7.86 -7.54
N HIS A 216 -20.00 -8.37 -8.55
CA HIS A 216 -18.61 -8.01 -8.82
C HIS A 216 -18.47 -6.75 -9.70
N ASP A 217 -19.53 -6.29 -10.38
CA ASP A 217 -19.48 -5.12 -11.27
C ASP A 217 -19.52 -3.80 -10.48
N ASP A 218 -20.29 -3.72 -9.39
CA ASP A 218 -20.25 -2.63 -8.42
C ASP A 218 -19.98 -3.16 -7.01
N ARG A 219 -18.74 -3.02 -6.58
CA ARG A 219 -18.24 -3.49 -5.28
C ARG A 219 -18.17 -2.37 -4.24
N THR A 220 -18.59 -1.16 -4.60
CA THR A 220 -18.40 0.04 -3.79
C THR A 220 -19.08 -0.12 -2.43
N GLU A 221 -20.35 -0.52 -2.43
CA GLU A 221 -21.12 -0.69 -1.19
C GLU A 221 -20.54 -1.80 -0.30
N ALA A 222 -20.19 -2.94 -0.89
CA ALA A 222 -19.61 -4.06 -0.15
C ALA A 222 -18.24 -3.71 0.46
N LEU A 223 -17.39 -2.99 -0.27
CA LEU A 223 -16.11 -2.51 0.24
C LEU A 223 -16.28 -1.42 1.30
N CYS A 224 -17.25 -0.52 1.16
CA CYS A 224 -17.61 0.42 2.23
C CYS A 224 -18.01 -0.32 3.50
N ALA A 225 -18.84 -1.36 3.38
CA ALA A 225 -19.25 -2.17 4.53
C ALA A 225 -18.08 -2.93 5.18
N ASP A 226 -17.11 -3.39 4.39
CA ASP A 226 -15.84 -3.98 4.89
C ASP A 226 -15.06 -2.98 5.73
N LEU A 227 -14.90 -1.74 5.25
CA LEU A 227 -14.19 -0.67 5.97
C LEU A 227 -14.90 -0.24 7.26
N VAL A 228 -16.25 -0.21 7.26
CA VAL A 228 -17.03 0.06 8.47
C VAL A 228 -16.84 -1.05 9.51
N ARG A 229 -16.79 -2.32 9.11
CA ARG A 229 -16.51 -3.42 10.05
C ARG A 229 -15.09 -3.34 10.60
N LEU A 230 -14.12 -3.00 9.75
CA LEU A 230 -12.74 -2.76 10.20
C LEU A 230 -12.68 -1.63 11.23
N ALA A 231 -13.35 -0.51 10.98
CA ALA A 231 -13.44 0.61 11.91
C ALA A 231 -14.02 0.18 13.25
N ALA A 232 -15.14 -0.56 13.25
CA ALA A 232 -15.76 -1.05 14.47
C ALA A 232 -14.84 -1.99 15.29
N ILE A 233 -14.05 -2.85 14.62
CA ILE A 233 -13.07 -3.69 15.31
C ILE A 233 -11.95 -2.83 15.91
N ALA A 234 -11.41 -1.88 15.16
CA ALA A 234 -10.36 -0.99 15.63
C ALA A 234 -10.81 -0.16 16.86
N GLU A 235 -12.02 0.37 16.81
CA GLU A 235 -12.64 1.10 17.93
C GLU A 235 -12.83 0.22 19.16
N ALA A 236 -13.31 -1.02 18.97
CA ALA A 236 -13.54 -1.96 20.06
C ALA A 236 -12.23 -2.40 20.73
N GLU A 237 -11.19 -2.70 19.94
CA GLU A 237 -9.86 -3.06 20.46
C GLU A 237 -9.19 -1.89 21.19
N HIS A 238 -9.43 -0.66 20.73
CA HIS A 238 -8.93 0.54 21.40
C HIS A 238 -9.69 0.86 22.70
N CYS A 239 -11.01 0.71 22.71
CA CYS A 239 -11.85 0.95 23.89
C CYS A 239 -11.74 -0.15 24.95
N ALA A 240 -11.30 -1.36 24.59
CA ALA A 240 -11.06 -2.41 25.55
C ALA A 240 -9.95 -1.97 26.52
N PRO A 241 -10.22 -1.87 27.83
CA PRO A 241 -9.16 -1.58 28.79
C PRO A 241 -8.10 -2.66 28.64
N SER A 242 -6.83 -2.26 28.53
CA SER A 242 -5.71 -3.20 28.62
C SER A 242 -5.91 -3.99 29.91
N ILE A 243 -6.35 -5.25 29.80
CA ILE A 243 -6.37 -6.17 30.94
C ILE A 243 -4.89 -6.47 31.18
N GLY A 244 -4.23 -5.55 31.87
CA GLY A 244 -2.91 -5.71 32.41
C GLY A 244 -2.96 -6.94 33.29
N CYS A 245 -2.08 -7.89 32.98
CA CYS A 245 -1.84 -9.08 33.77
C CYS A 245 -1.42 -8.62 35.18
N ALA A 246 -2.39 -8.41 36.08
CA ALA A 246 -2.14 -8.19 37.49
C ALA A 246 -1.56 -9.49 38.04
N GLY A 247 -0.27 -9.45 38.36
CA GLY A 247 0.52 -10.60 38.76
C GLY A 247 -0.17 -11.40 39.86
N LEU A 248 -0.39 -12.68 39.58
CA LEU A 248 -0.57 -13.69 40.60
C LEU A 248 0.76 -13.82 41.36
N VAL A 249 0.91 -13.03 42.42
CA VAL A 249 1.91 -13.26 43.46
C VAL A 249 1.49 -14.55 44.17
N GLY A 250 2.15 -15.66 43.84
CA GLY A 250 2.00 -16.91 44.56
C GLY A 250 2.52 -16.78 46.01
N PRO A 251 1.92 -17.50 46.98
CA PRO A 251 2.34 -17.40 48.37
C PRO A 251 3.74 -18.00 48.56
N SER A 252 4.63 -17.20 49.13
CA SER A 252 5.96 -17.59 49.63
C SER A 252 5.83 -18.67 50.70
N LEU A 253 6.22 -19.91 50.39
CA LEU A 253 6.47 -20.95 51.38
C LEU A 253 7.65 -20.50 52.26
N ARG A 254 7.40 -20.32 53.57
CA ARG A 254 8.46 -20.22 54.58
C ARG A 254 8.91 -21.63 54.95
N SER A 255 10.23 -21.75 55.11
CA SER A 255 11.01 -22.84 55.69
C SER A 255 10.45 -23.36 57.02
#